data_AF-A0AA92C1C7-F1
#
_entry.id   AF-A0AA92C1C7-F1
#
_cell.length_a   1.000
_cell.length_b   1.000
_cell.length_c   1.000
_cell.angle_alpha   90.00
_cell.angle_beta   90.00
_cell.angle_gamma   90.00
#
_symmetry.space_group_name_H-M   'P 1'
#
loop_
_entity.id
_entity.type
_entity.pdbx_description
1 polymer ?
#
loop_
_entity_poly.entity_id
_entity_poly.type
_entity_poly.pdbx_seq_one_letter_code
_entity_poly.pdbx_strand_id
1 'polypeptide(L)'
;MLPPTPVAPPLEESWPSCPRPLLAQRRPCASEPPRLPLAGALNHSDIATASGIDRATFDRATADQGYLDKLNAATDEANQKFGVEGTQSFFVNDELIEIKRSSQEVSDAHCAAKGL
;
A
#
# COMPACT_ATOMS: atom_id res chain seq x y z
N MET A 1 -2.94 32.10 -38.13
CA MET A 1 -1.75 31.74 -37.35
C MET A 1 -2.12 31.78 -35.88
N LEU A 2 -2.23 30.61 -35.23
CA LEU A 2 -2.40 30.52 -33.77
C LEU A 2 -1.01 30.54 -33.11
N PRO A 3 -0.85 31.15 -31.93
CA PRO A 3 0.40 31.07 -31.18
C PRO A 3 0.63 29.63 -30.69
N PRO A 4 1.88 29.15 -30.60
CA PRO A 4 2.15 27.82 -30.05
C PRO A 4 1.77 27.77 -28.57
N THR A 5 1.08 26.71 -28.18
CA THR A 5 0.74 26.38 -26.80
C THR A 5 2.03 26.18 -25.98
N PRO A 6 2.16 26.75 -24.77
CA PRO A 6 3.31 26.47 -23.92
C PRO A 6 3.29 25.00 -23.50
N VAL A 7 4.35 24.26 -23.84
CA VAL A 7 4.58 22.90 -23.36
C VAL A 7 4.92 23.02 -21.87
N ALA A 8 4.06 22.49 -21.00
CA ALA A 8 4.36 22.37 -19.59
C ALA A 8 5.62 21.49 -19.41
N PRO A 9 6.58 21.86 -18.55
CA PRO A 9 7.68 20.96 -18.22
C PRO A 9 7.11 19.69 -17.57
N PRO A 10 7.75 18.52 -17.77
CA PRO A 10 7.32 17.31 -17.08
C PRO A 10 7.38 17.57 -15.57
N LEU A 11 6.33 17.18 -14.84
CA LEU A 11 6.38 17.11 -13.40
C LEU A 11 7.52 16.12 -13.05
N GLU A 12 8.68 16.63 -12.68
CA GLU A 12 9.59 15.86 -11.84
C GLU A 12 8.83 15.58 -10.55
N GLU A 13 8.27 14.38 -10.44
CA GLU A 13 7.93 13.82 -9.15
C GLU A 13 9.24 13.70 -8.37
N SER A 14 9.52 14.71 -7.55
CA SER A 14 10.49 14.66 -6.46
C SER A 14 10.01 13.62 -5.44
N TRP A 15 10.19 12.34 -5.76
CA TRP A 15 10.18 11.28 -4.77
C TRP A 15 11.40 11.53 -3.86
N PRO A 16 11.23 11.59 -2.53
CA PRO A 16 12.37 11.81 -1.64
C PRO A 16 13.38 10.68 -1.87
N SER A 17 14.56 11.03 -2.39
CA SER A 17 15.67 10.10 -2.60
C SER A 17 15.90 9.26 -1.35
N CYS A 18 16.09 7.95 -1.52
CA CYS A 18 16.27 6.98 -0.45
C CYS A 18 17.28 7.48 0.60
N PRO A 19 16.86 7.81 1.84
CA PRO A 19 17.80 8.30 2.82
C PRO A 19 18.60 7.15 3.45
N ARG A 20 19.95 7.26 3.40
CA ARG A 20 20.88 6.50 4.26
C ARG A 20 20.44 6.60 5.74
N PRO A 21 20.71 5.57 6.58
CA PRO A 21 20.11 5.46 7.90
C PRO A 21 20.64 6.54 8.85
N LEU A 22 19.84 7.58 9.08
CA LEU A 22 20.05 8.53 10.18
C LEU A 22 19.31 8.01 11.41
N LEU A 23 20.02 7.23 12.22
CA LEU A 23 19.59 6.70 13.53
C LEU A 23 19.23 7.76 14.60
N ALA A 24 19.00 9.04 14.23
CA ALA A 24 19.03 10.15 15.18
C ALA A 24 17.88 11.17 15.09
N GLN A 25 16.73 10.88 14.47
CA GLN A 25 15.58 11.81 14.51
C GLN A 25 14.24 11.11 14.75
N ARG A 26 14.06 10.57 15.96
CA ARG A 26 12.71 10.31 16.49
C ARG A 26 12.12 11.66 16.93
N ARG A 27 11.33 12.30 16.06
CA ARG A 27 10.33 13.27 16.54
C ARG A 27 9.27 12.47 17.30
N PRO A 28 8.84 12.86 18.51
CA PRO A 28 7.68 12.25 19.12
C PRO A 28 6.47 12.58 18.24
N CYS A 29 5.82 11.55 17.69
CA CYS A 29 4.53 11.67 17.04
C CYS A 29 3.50 12.16 18.09
N ALA A 30 3.37 13.47 18.24
CA ALA A 30 2.37 14.08 19.11
C ALA A 30 1.10 14.39 18.30
N SER A 31 0.31 13.34 18.07
CA SER A 31 -1.15 13.40 18.20
C SER A 31 -1.56 11.98 18.57
N GLU A 32 -1.83 11.77 19.84
CA GLU A 32 -2.31 10.49 20.34
C GLU A 32 -3.61 10.16 19.59
N PRO A 33 -3.67 9.05 18.83
CA PRO A 33 -4.93 8.66 18.19
C PRO A 33 -5.95 8.41 19.30
N PRO A 34 -7.25 8.71 19.08
CA PRO A 34 -8.27 8.47 20.09
C PRO A 34 -8.15 7.02 20.56
N ARG A 35 -7.91 6.84 21.86
CA ARG A 35 -7.90 5.52 22.50
C ARG A 35 -9.30 4.94 22.35
N LEU A 36 -9.51 4.13 21.32
CA LEU A 36 -10.70 3.31 21.20
C LEU A 36 -10.73 2.38 22.42
N PRO A 37 -11.86 2.30 23.14
CA PRO A 37 -11.97 1.43 24.30
C PRO A 37 -11.72 -0.02 23.86
N LEU A 38 -10.73 -0.66 24.48
CA LEU A 38 -10.46 -2.10 24.39
C LEU A 38 -11.59 -2.86 25.09
N ALA A 39 -12.75 -2.96 24.44
CA ALA A 39 -13.85 -3.81 24.87
C ALA A 39 -14.73 -4.19 23.68
N GLY A 40 -14.55 -5.42 23.18
CA GLY A 40 -15.30 -5.99 22.07
C GLY A 40 -14.51 -5.93 20.77
N ALA A 41 -14.34 -7.07 20.10
CA ALA A 41 -13.71 -7.13 18.79
C ALA A 41 -14.33 -6.07 17.87
N LEU A 42 -13.53 -5.13 17.37
CA LEU A 42 -13.96 -4.25 16.29
C LEU A 42 -14.50 -5.16 15.18
N ASN A 43 -15.77 -5.03 14.85
CA ASN A 43 -16.29 -5.75 13.71
C ASN A 43 -15.74 -5.06 12.44
N HIS A 44 -15.66 -5.78 11.31
CA HIS A 44 -15.10 -5.21 10.07
C HIS A 44 -15.77 -3.90 9.63
N SER A 45 -17.02 -3.68 10.05
CA SER A 45 -17.74 -2.45 9.77
C SER A 45 -17.28 -1.25 10.56
N ASP A 46 -16.82 -1.45 11.81
CA ASP A 46 -16.30 -0.37 12.64
C ASP A 46 -15.00 0.15 12.02
N ILE A 47 -14.17 -0.77 11.49
CA ILE A 47 -12.95 -0.45 10.74
C ILE A 47 -13.28 0.29 9.44
N ALA A 48 -14.29 -0.17 8.69
CA ALA A 48 -14.76 0.49 7.47
C ALA A 48 -15.25 1.92 7.77
N THR A 49 -15.99 2.11 8.86
CA THR A 49 -16.50 3.42 9.29
C THR A 49 -15.36 4.36 9.66
N ALA A 50 -14.35 3.88 10.38
CA ALA A 50 -13.14 4.64 10.68
C ALA A 50 -12.37 5.07 9.41
N SER A 51 -12.55 4.35 8.30
CA SER A 51 -11.99 4.64 6.98
C SER A 51 -12.91 5.50 6.09
N GLY A 52 -14.04 5.97 6.62
CA GLY A 52 -15.01 6.81 5.90
C GLY A 52 -16.05 6.05 5.07
N ILE A 53 -16.15 4.71 5.22
CA ILE A 53 -17.14 3.88 4.53
C ILE A 53 -18.29 3.58 5.50
N ASP A 54 -19.50 4.03 5.16
CA ASP A 54 -20.68 3.77 6.00
C ASP A 54 -21.10 2.28 5.97
N ARG A 55 -21.85 1.89 7.00
CA ARG A 55 -22.33 0.51 7.20
C ARG A 55 -23.07 -0.05 5.98
N ALA A 56 -23.96 0.72 5.37
CA ALA A 56 -24.79 0.24 4.26
C ALA A 56 -23.95 0.04 2.99
N THR A 57 -22.98 0.91 2.76
CA THR A 57 -22.01 0.75 1.66
C THR A 57 -21.12 -0.47 1.90
N PHE A 58 -20.62 -0.67 3.13
CA PHE A 58 -19.82 -1.84 3.48
C PHE A 58 -20.61 -3.16 3.31
N ASP A 59 -21.85 -3.22 3.80
CA ASP A 59 -22.69 -4.41 3.69
C ASP A 59 -23.01 -4.76 2.23
N ARG A 60 -23.23 -3.74 1.39
CA ARG A 60 -23.41 -3.95 -0.05
C ARG A 60 -22.15 -4.49 -0.71
N ALA A 61 -20.98 -3.93 -0.39
CA ALA A 61 -19.71 -4.35 -0.98
C ALA A 61 -19.34 -5.79 -0.59
N THR A 62 -19.61 -6.18 0.67
CA THR A 62 -19.32 -7.53 1.18
C THR A 62 -20.31 -8.59 0.72
N ALA A 63 -21.53 -8.20 0.32
CA ALA A 63 -22.52 -9.10 -0.26
C ALA A 63 -22.45 -9.19 -1.80
N ASP A 64 -21.63 -8.35 -2.44
CA ASP A 64 -21.51 -8.33 -3.90
C ASP A 64 -20.63 -9.48 -4.40
N GLN A 65 -21.28 -10.51 -4.94
CA GLN A 65 -20.60 -11.68 -5.49
C GLN A 65 -19.61 -11.32 -6.61
N GLY A 66 -19.89 -10.30 -7.41
CA GLY A 66 -18.98 -9.87 -8.47
C GLY A 66 -17.68 -9.27 -7.96
N TYR A 67 -17.69 -8.64 -6.77
CA TYR A 67 -16.45 -8.24 -6.10
C TYR A 67 -15.71 -9.43 -5.48
N LEU A 68 -16.43 -10.37 -4.88
CA LEU A 68 -15.84 -11.58 -4.30
C LEU A 68 -15.16 -12.46 -5.38
N ASP A 69 -15.79 -12.61 -6.54
CA ASP A 69 -15.23 -13.38 -7.66
C ASP A 69 -13.93 -12.74 -8.18
N LYS A 70 -13.87 -11.40 -8.23
CA LYS A 70 -12.64 -10.66 -8.60
C LYS A 70 -11.53 -10.85 -7.58
N LEU A 71 -11.85 -10.89 -6.28
CA LEU A 71 -10.87 -11.15 -5.22
C LEU A 71 -10.29 -12.57 -5.32
N ASN A 72 -11.15 -13.56 -5.61
CA ASN A 72 -10.71 -14.93 -5.84
C ASN A 72 -9.82 -15.03 -7.09
N ALA A 73 -10.24 -14.43 -8.20
CA ALA A 73 -9.46 -14.41 -9.44
C ALA A 73 -8.10 -13.73 -9.26
N ALA A 74 -8.02 -12.63 -8.49
CA ALA A 74 -6.75 -11.97 -8.18
C ALA A 74 -5.82 -12.86 -7.33
N THR A 75 -6.39 -13.64 -6.40
CA THR A 75 -5.63 -14.61 -5.58
C THR A 75 -5.12 -15.76 -6.44
N ASP A 76 -5.97 -16.31 -7.32
CA ASP A 76 -5.57 -17.35 -8.28
C ASP A 76 -4.47 -16.85 -9.21
N GLU A 77 -4.57 -15.61 -9.70
CA GLU A 77 -3.54 -14.97 -10.51
C GLU A 77 -2.22 -14.82 -9.75
N ALA A 78 -2.26 -14.36 -8.49
CA ALA A 78 -1.09 -14.23 -7.63
C ALA A 78 -0.36 -15.58 -7.46
N ASN A 79 -1.11 -16.65 -7.21
CA ASN A 79 -0.57 -18.00 -7.05
C ASN A 79 -0.01 -18.55 -8.36
N GLN A 80 -0.77 -18.47 -9.45
CA GLN A 80 -0.45 -19.12 -10.72
C GLN A 80 0.65 -18.41 -11.50
N LYS A 81 0.63 -17.07 -11.54
CA LYS A 81 1.59 -16.29 -12.34
C LYS A 81 2.86 -15.98 -11.57
N PHE A 82 2.72 -15.67 -10.28
CA PHE A 82 3.83 -15.18 -9.47
C PHE A 82 4.32 -16.18 -8.43
N GLY A 83 3.68 -17.35 -8.30
CA GLY A 83 4.11 -18.41 -7.39
C GLY A 83 4.02 -17.99 -5.92
N VAL A 84 3.10 -17.10 -5.55
CA VAL A 84 2.93 -16.66 -4.17
C VAL A 84 2.39 -17.82 -3.32
N GLU A 85 3.19 -18.32 -2.39
CA GLU A 85 2.80 -19.44 -1.51
C GLU A 85 2.35 -18.99 -0.10
N GLY A 86 2.61 -17.73 0.26
CA GLY A 86 2.34 -17.20 1.59
C GLY A 86 2.28 -15.67 1.63
N THR A 87 2.01 -15.11 2.80
CA THR A 87 1.95 -13.66 2.99
C THR A 87 2.87 -13.23 4.14
N GLN A 88 3.54 -12.08 4.07
CA GLN A 88 3.55 -11.10 2.96
C GLN A 88 4.62 -11.42 1.90
N SER A 89 4.30 -11.19 0.62
CA SER A 89 5.22 -11.26 -0.51
C SER A 89 5.28 -9.91 -1.22
N PHE A 90 6.47 -9.49 -1.65
CA PHE A 90 6.70 -8.20 -2.29
C PHE A 90 7.39 -8.39 -3.63
N PHE A 91 7.01 -7.55 -4.60
CA PHE A 91 7.63 -7.54 -5.92
C PHE A 91 8.11 -6.12 -6.23
N VAL A 92 9.33 -6.00 -6.76
CA VAL A 92 9.89 -4.74 -7.27
C VAL A 92 10.32 -5.01 -8.71
N ASN A 93 9.73 -4.30 -9.67
CA ASN A 93 9.98 -4.49 -11.10
C ASN A 93 9.89 -5.96 -11.55
N ASP A 94 8.80 -6.64 -11.19
CA ASP A 94 8.52 -8.06 -11.49
C ASP A 94 9.45 -9.08 -10.80
N GLU A 95 10.40 -8.63 -9.97
CA GLU A 95 11.27 -9.51 -9.18
C GLU A 95 10.73 -9.72 -7.75
N LEU A 96 10.59 -10.98 -7.35
CA LEU A 96 10.17 -11.36 -6.00
C LEU A 96 11.26 -11.02 -4.98
N ILE A 97 10.90 -10.26 -3.94
CA ILE A 97 11.80 -9.90 -2.85
C ILE A 97 11.66 -10.91 -1.72
N GLU A 98 12.72 -11.68 -1.49
CA GLU A 98 12.84 -12.57 -0.35
C GLU A 98 13.17 -11.76 0.92
N ILE A 99 12.17 -11.49 1.75
CA ILE A 99 12.38 -10.81 3.03
C ILE A 99 12.93 -11.81 4.05
N LYS A 100 14.17 -11.58 4.48
CA LYS A 100 14.85 -12.46 5.45
C LYS A 100 14.71 -11.97 6.87
N ARG A 101 14.70 -10.64 7.08
CA ARG A 101 14.78 -10.06 8.44
C ARG A 101 13.88 -8.86 8.64
N SER A 102 13.71 -8.00 7.63
CA SER A 102 12.95 -6.76 7.78
C SER A 102 12.41 -6.18 6.48
N SER A 103 11.39 -5.33 6.58
CA SER A 103 10.84 -4.57 5.45
C SER A 103 11.82 -3.55 4.84
N GLN A 104 12.95 -3.25 5.50
CA GLN A 104 14.00 -2.40 4.94
C GLN A 104 14.58 -3.00 3.64
N GLU A 105 14.59 -4.33 3.54
CA GLU A 105 15.07 -5.05 2.35
C GLU A 105 14.23 -4.75 1.10
N VAL A 106 12.94 -4.46 1.26
CA VAL A 106 12.06 -4.03 0.16
C VAL A 106 12.41 -2.62 -0.30
N SER A 107 12.65 -1.71 0.65
CA SER A 107 13.10 -0.35 0.34
C SER A 107 14.44 -0.36 -0.38
N ASP A 108 15.40 -1.16 0.09
CA ASP A 108 16.73 -1.26 -0.53
C ASP A 108 16.64 -1.82 -1.96
N ALA A 109 15.81 -2.85 -2.17
CA ALA A 109 15.53 -3.39 -3.50
C ALA A 109 14.87 -2.33 -4.42
N HIS A 110 13.95 -1.52 -3.89
CA HIS A 110 13.34 -0.42 -4.63
C HIS A 110 14.38 0.63 -5.07
N CYS A 111 15.28 1.04 -4.17
CA CYS A 111 16.34 2.00 -4.49
C CYS A 111 17.30 1.44 -5.56
N ALA A 112 17.73 0.19 -5.40
CA ALA A 112 18.60 -0.49 -6.37
C ALA A 112 17.95 -0.59 -7.75
N ALA A 113 16.65 -0.93 -7.80
CA ALA A 113 15.89 -1.03 -9.04
C ALA A 113 15.69 0.33 -9.75
N LYS A 114 15.79 1.44 -9.02
CA LYS A 114 15.77 2.81 -9.57
C LYS A 114 17.14 3.33 -9.99
N GLY A 115 18.23 2.60 -9.70
CA GLY A 115 19.60 3.06 -9.96
C GLY A 115 20.04 4.24 -9.06
N LEU A 116 19.44 4.35 -7.87
CA LEU A 116 19.73 5.36 -6.83
C LEU A 116 20.56 4.75 -5.70
#